data_AF-D3DHB6-F1
#
_entry.id   AF-D3DHB6-F1
#
_cell.length_a   1.000
_cell.length_b   1.000
_cell.length_c   1.000
_cell.angle_alpha   90.00
_cell.angle_beta   90.00
_cell.angle_gamma   90.00
#
_symmetry.space_group_name_H-M   'P 1'
#
loop_
_entity.id
_entity.type
_entity.pdbx_description
1 polymer ?
#
loop_
_entity_poly.entity_id
_entity_poly.type
_entity_poly.pdbx_seq_one_letter_code
_entity_poly.pdbx_strand_id
1 'polypeptide(L)'
;MSKLPLALYAGSLFLLVFVVAPTLLRERQNKNLAGRFYGRILWRFYPLAFLLLMFYLISDANKFHALLLMSGLGVNITISYYLRKIKKSLGDIDTLPFEHPRRSFFRKLSIFSTLVFSLNFFLSLYLLLMS
;
A
#
# COMPACT_ATOMS: atom_id res chain seq x y z
N MET A 1 -15.92 -8.31 21.00
CA MET A 1 -15.20 -7.05 20.72
C MET A 1 -15.55 -6.58 19.31
N SER A 2 -15.62 -5.28 19.05
CA SER A 2 -16.04 -4.75 17.75
C SER A 2 -14.96 -5.01 16.68
N LYS A 3 -15.29 -5.80 15.65
CA LYS A 3 -14.42 -6.06 14.49
C LYS A 3 -14.36 -4.89 13.50
N LEU A 4 -15.02 -3.78 13.82
CA LEU A 4 -15.15 -2.61 12.96
C LEU A 4 -13.79 -2.06 12.48
N PRO A 5 -12.75 -1.89 13.33
CA PRO A 5 -11.47 -1.36 12.86
C PRO A 5 -10.80 -2.27 11.83
N LEU A 6 -10.87 -3.59 12.03
CA LEU A 6 -10.33 -4.58 11.09
C LEU A 6 -11.13 -4.61 9.78
N ALA A 7 -12.46 -4.53 9.85
CA ALA A 7 -13.33 -4.49 8.67
C ALA A 7 -13.08 -3.23 7.83
N LEU A 8 -12.97 -2.06 8.47
CA LEU A 8 -12.62 -0.80 7.80
C LEU A 8 -11.22 -0.87 7.19
N TYR A 9 -10.25 -1.45 7.90
CA TYR A 9 -8.90 -1.66 7.39
C TYR A 9 -8.91 -2.56 6.14
N ALA A 10 -9.56 -3.72 6.20
CA ALA A 10 -9.69 -4.64 5.08
C ALA A 10 -10.40 -4.00 3.87
N GLY A 11 -11.51 -3.28 4.10
CA GLY A 11 -12.25 -2.57 3.06
C GLY A 11 -11.43 -1.45 2.41
N SER A 12 -10.64 -0.72 3.19
CA SER A 12 -9.75 0.33 2.67
C SER A 12 -8.59 -0.25 1.84
N LEU A 13 -8.05 -1.41 2.24
CA LEU A 13 -7.07 -2.15 1.46
C LEU A 13 -7.66 -2.69 0.16
N PHE A 14 -8.89 -3.21 0.20
CA PHE A 14 -9.61 -3.65 -1.00
C PHE A 14 -9.72 -2.51 -2.03
N LEU A 15 -10.18 -1.33 -1.59
CA LEU A 15 -10.27 -0.16 -2.47
C LEU A 15 -8.91 0.21 -3.05
N LEU A 16 -7.84 0.19 -2.25
CA LEU A 16 -6.51 0.52 -2.74
C LEU A 16 -5.99 -0.47 -3.79
N VAL A 17 -6.10 -1.77 -3.50
CA VAL A 17 -5.50 -2.84 -4.30
C VAL A 17 -6.29 -3.12 -5.58
N PHE A 18 -7.62 -3.15 -5.50
CA PHE A 18 -8.47 -3.60 -6.61
C PHE A 18 -9.14 -2.47 -7.39
N VAL A 19 -9.23 -1.26 -6.81
CA VAL A 19 -9.85 -0.11 -7.47
C VAL A 19 -8.81 0.95 -7.81
N VAL A 20 -8.20 1.56 -6.80
CA VAL A 20 -7.34 2.73 -6.98
C VAL A 20 -6.05 2.39 -7.76
N ALA A 21 -5.33 1.34 -7.37
CA ALA A 21 -4.07 0.98 -8.02
C ALA A 21 -4.28 0.57 -9.50
N PRO A 22 -5.25 -0.30 -9.87
CA PRO A 22 -5.50 -0.62 -11.27
C PRO A 22 -5.94 0.58 -12.10
N THR A 23 -6.78 1.46 -11.57
CA THR A 23 -7.25 2.65 -12.29
C THR A 23 -6.12 3.64 -12.56
N LEU A 24 -5.25 3.91 -11.57
CA LEU A 24 -4.19 4.92 -11.72
C LEU A 24 -2.91 4.38 -12.37
N LEU A 25 -2.51 3.14 -12.08
CA LEU A 25 -1.24 2.60 -12.56
C LEU A 25 -1.32 2.05 -13.99
N ARG A 26 -2.53 1.82 -14.53
CA ARG A 26 -2.74 1.40 -15.93
C ARG A 26 -2.96 2.59 -16.89
N GLU A 27 -2.99 3.82 -16.39
CA GLU A 27 -3.13 5.02 -17.20
C GLU A 27 -1.95 5.17 -18.18
N ARG A 28 -2.27 5.41 -19.46
CA ARG A 28 -1.27 5.47 -20.55
C ARG A 28 -0.88 6.89 -20.92
N GLN A 29 -1.83 7.82 -20.91
CA GLN A 29 -1.61 9.18 -21.42
C GLN A 29 -0.91 10.07 -20.38
N ASN A 30 -1.25 9.92 -19.10
CA ASN A 30 -0.78 10.79 -18.02
C ASN A 30 -0.13 10.01 -16.87
N LYS A 31 0.68 9.00 -17.19
CA LYS A 31 1.22 8.03 -16.24
C LYS A 31 2.04 8.66 -15.10
N ASN A 32 2.85 9.67 -15.38
CA ASN A 32 3.61 10.36 -14.34
C ASN A 32 2.69 11.08 -13.34
N LEU A 33 1.65 11.75 -13.84
CA LEU A 33 0.63 12.42 -13.01
C LEU A 33 -0.16 11.39 -12.19
N ALA A 34 -0.63 10.31 -12.82
CA ALA A 34 -1.36 9.23 -12.16
C ALA A 34 -0.53 8.60 -11.03
N GLY A 35 0.76 8.35 -11.27
CA GLY A 35 1.67 7.87 -10.22
C GLY A 35 1.90 8.89 -9.08
N ARG A 36 1.92 10.20 -9.36
CA ARG A 36 1.95 11.24 -8.31
C ARG A 36 0.65 11.25 -7.51
N PHE A 37 -0.48 11.07 -8.17
CA PHE A 37 -1.79 11.03 -7.53
C PHE A 37 -1.93 9.79 -6.62
N TYR A 38 -1.57 8.62 -7.13
CA TYR A 38 -1.50 7.38 -6.35
C TYR A 38 -0.61 7.53 -5.11
N GLY A 39 0.59 8.10 -5.28
CA GLY A 39 1.48 8.39 -4.14
C GLY A 39 0.83 9.30 -3.09
N ARG A 40 0.09 10.35 -3.49
CA ARG A 40 -0.64 11.21 -2.56
C ARG A 40 -1.73 10.46 -1.80
N ILE A 41 -2.48 9.59 -2.48
CA ILE A 41 -3.49 8.72 -1.84
C ILE A 41 -2.82 7.84 -0.79
N LEU A 42 -1.71 7.18 -1.13
CA LEU A 42 -0.98 6.33 -0.19
C LEU A 42 -0.51 7.10 1.06
N TRP A 43 0.07 8.29 0.90
CA TRP A 43 0.51 9.10 2.04
C TRP A 43 -0.62 9.57 2.96
N ARG A 44 -1.84 9.70 2.44
CA ARG A 44 -3.03 9.98 3.25
C ARG A 44 -3.61 8.71 3.87
N PHE A 45 -3.53 7.60 3.17
CA PHE A 45 -3.97 6.29 3.64
C PHE A 45 -3.16 5.79 4.83
N TYR A 46 -1.83 5.88 4.78
CA TYR A 46 -0.95 5.31 5.83
C TYR A 46 -1.30 5.70 7.27
N PRO A 47 -1.48 6.98 7.62
CA PRO A 47 -1.85 7.35 8.98
C PRO A 47 -3.23 6.82 9.37
N LEU A 48 -4.21 6.83 8.47
CA LEU A 48 -5.55 6.29 8.73
C LEU A 48 -5.50 4.78 8.96
N ALA A 49 -4.77 4.06 8.10
CA ALA A 49 -4.56 2.63 8.19
C ALA A 49 -3.85 2.25 9.49
N PHE A 50 -2.83 3.02 9.88
CA PHE A 50 -2.12 2.84 11.15
C PHE A 50 -3.05 3.05 12.35
N LEU A 51 -3.86 4.11 12.35
CA LEU A 51 -4.84 4.36 13.42
C LEU A 51 -5.87 3.24 13.54
N LEU A 52 -6.40 2.72 12.43
CA LEU A 52 -7.30 1.57 12.44
C LEU A 52 -6.64 0.33 13.05
N LEU A 53 -5.39 0.05 12.70
CA LEU A 53 -4.64 -1.05 13.29
C LEU A 53 -4.30 -0.82 14.77
N MET A 54 -4.10 0.43 15.20
CA MET A 54 -3.94 0.75 16.63
C MET A 54 -5.22 0.50 17.40
N PHE A 55 -6.38 0.93 16.89
CA PHE A 55 -7.66 0.61 17.52
C PHE A 55 -7.91 -0.89 17.56
N TYR A 56 -7.57 -1.62 16.49
CA TYR A 56 -7.64 -3.08 16.47
C TYR A 56 -6.69 -3.70 17.50
N LEU A 57 -5.44 -3.24 17.60
CA LEU A 57 -4.48 -3.70 18.60
C LEU A 57 -5.01 -3.50 20.01
N ILE A 58 -5.62 -2.36 20.33
CA ILE A 58 -6.16 -2.11 21.68
C ILE A 58 -7.39 -2.99 21.92
N SER A 59 -8.24 -3.17 20.91
CA SER A 59 -9.56 -3.79 21.03
C SER A 59 -9.60 -5.31 20.87
N ASP A 60 -8.55 -5.97 20.37
CA ASP A 60 -8.55 -7.44 20.20
C ASP A 60 -7.79 -8.16 21.33
N ALA A 61 -8.20 -9.36 21.71
CA ALA A 61 -7.49 -10.18 22.68
C ALA A 61 -6.16 -10.69 22.11
N ASN A 62 -6.13 -11.04 20.82
CA ASN A 62 -4.92 -11.54 20.16
C ASN A 62 -4.12 -10.41 19.51
N LYS A 63 -3.23 -9.79 20.29
CA LYS A 63 -2.37 -8.69 19.85
C LYS A 63 -1.43 -9.06 18.69
N PHE A 64 -1.11 -10.34 18.54
CA PHE A 64 -0.20 -10.82 17.49
C PHE A 64 -0.74 -10.54 16.09
N HIS A 65 -2.05 -10.69 15.89
CA HIS A 65 -2.70 -10.42 14.60
C HIS A 65 -2.53 -8.95 14.18
N ALA A 66 -2.77 -8.02 15.10
CA ALA A 66 -2.60 -6.60 14.84
C ALA A 66 -1.13 -6.25 14.54
N LEU A 67 -0.18 -6.78 15.32
CA LEU A 67 1.25 -6.58 15.08
C LEU A 67 1.70 -7.09 13.71
N LEU A 68 1.19 -8.25 13.28
CA LEU A 68 1.48 -8.82 11.97
C LEU A 68 0.97 -7.91 10.84
N LEU A 69 -0.28 -7.43 10.89
CA LEU A 69 -0.82 -6.49 9.92
C LEU A 69 -0.06 -5.15 9.90
N MET A 70 0.34 -4.66 11.08
CA MET A 70 1.14 -3.45 11.23
C MET A 70 2.52 -3.60 10.59
N SER A 71 3.17 -4.76 10.73
CA SER A 71 4.45 -5.03 10.07
C SER A 71 4.32 -4.94 8.55
N GLY A 72 3.26 -5.52 7.96
CA GLY A 72 2.99 -5.43 6.53
C GLY A 72 2.69 -4.00 6.08
N LEU A 73 2.04 -3.19 6.92
CA LEU A 73 1.83 -1.76 6.66
C LEU A 73 3.17 -1.00 6.71
N GLY A 74 4.02 -1.28 7.70
CA GLY A 74 5.35 -0.69 7.86
C GLY A 74 6.29 -0.98 6.70
N VAL A 75 6.25 -2.22 6.17
CA VAL A 75 6.98 -2.59 4.95
C VAL A 75 6.50 -1.74 3.76
N ASN A 76 5.18 -1.57 3.59
CA ASN A 76 4.64 -0.73 2.52
C ASN A 76 5.01 0.75 2.66
N ILE A 77 4.98 1.30 3.88
CA ILE A 77 5.41 2.69 4.14
C ILE A 77 6.88 2.87 3.75
N THR A 78 7.74 1.94 4.17
CA THR A 78 9.17 1.95 3.87
C THR A 78 9.41 1.91 2.37
N ILE A 79 8.77 0.98 1.66
CA ILE A 79 8.87 0.87 0.20
C ILE A 79 8.41 2.16 -0.49
N SER A 80 7.26 2.70 -0.08
CA SER A 80 6.73 3.97 -0.62
C SER A 80 7.66 5.15 -0.41
N TYR A 81 8.34 5.21 0.73
CA TYR A 81 9.37 6.20 0.99
C TYR A 81 10.55 6.06 0.02
N TYR A 82 11.05 4.85 -0.20
CA TYR A 82 12.12 4.58 -1.18
C TYR A 82 11.68 4.93 -2.61
N LEU A 83 10.48 4.51 -3.03
CA LEU A 83 9.91 4.85 -4.34
C LEU A 83 9.82 6.37 -4.54
N ARG A 84 9.37 7.11 -3.51
CA ARG A 84 9.31 8.57 -3.56
C ARG A 84 10.70 9.20 -3.73
N LYS A 85 11.71 8.69 -3.02
CA LYS A 85 13.10 9.18 -3.12
C LYS A 85 13.68 8.92 -4.52
N ILE A 86 13.48 7.73 -5.08
CA ILE A 86 13.93 7.36 -6.43
C ILE A 86 13.22 8.21 -7.48
N LYS A 87 11.89 8.40 -7.36
CA LYS A 87 11.15 9.25 -8.30
C LYS A 87 11.63 10.71 -8.24
N LYS A 88 11.92 11.23 -7.04
CA LYS A 88 12.45 12.60 -6.89
C LYS A 88 13.81 12.78 -7.56
N SER A 89 14.68 11.75 -7.51
CA SER A 89 16.01 11.84 -8.14
C SER A 89 16.00 11.65 -9.65
N LEU A 90 15.02 10.93 -10.19
CA LEU A 90 14.91 10.65 -11.63
C LEU A 90 14.02 11.65 -12.39
N GLY A 91 13.13 12.37 -11.69
CA GLY A 91 12.14 13.23 -12.34
C GLY A 91 11.04 12.41 -13.00
N ASP A 92 10.85 12.59 -14.31
CA ASP A 92 9.92 11.76 -15.07
C ASP A 92 10.58 10.42 -15.43
N ILE A 93 10.08 9.34 -14.83
CA ILE A 93 10.64 7.99 -15.01
C ILE A 93 10.35 7.47 -16.42
N ASP A 94 9.34 8.01 -17.11
CA ASP A 94 8.95 7.54 -18.43
C ASP A 94 9.81 8.13 -19.57
N THR A 95 10.61 9.16 -19.32
CA THR A 95 11.61 9.67 -20.28
C THR A 95 12.87 8.81 -20.36
N LEU A 96 13.09 7.94 -19.36
CA LEU A 96 14.23 7.03 -19.34
C LEU A 96 13.95 5.78 -20.19
N PRO A 97 14.96 5.23 -20.90
CA PRO A 97 14.82 3.96 -21.60
C PRO A 97 14.30 2.85 -20.68
N PHE A 98 13.55 1.90 -21.24
CA PHE A 98 12.93 0.83 -20.46
C PHE A 98 13.95 -0.02 -19.70
N GLU A 99 15.13 -0.22 -20.30
CA GLU A 99 16.25 -1.00 -19.77
C GLU A 99 17.06 -0.25 -18.70
N HIS A 100 16.79 1.05 -18.49
CA HIS A 100 17.53 1.84 -17.52
C HIS A 100 17.42 1.20 -16.11
N PRO A 101 18.54 0.88 -15.44
CA PRO A 101 18.55 0.02 -14.26
C PRO A 101 17.68 0.59 -13.12
N ARG A 102 17.69 1.92 -12.95
CA ARG A 102 16.85 2.60 -11.94
C ARG A 102 15.35 2.54 -12.25
N ARG A 103 14.95 2.54 -13.54
CA ARG A 103 13.55 2.40 -13.97
C ARG A 103 13.06 0.97 -13.74
N SER A 104 13.89 -0.02 -14.08
CA SER A 104 13.61 -1.44 -13.80
C SER A 104 13.45 -1.69 -12.30
N PHE A 105 14.39 -1.18 -11.48
CA PHE A 105 14.31 -1.30 -10.02
C PHE A 105 13.05 -0.63 -9.45
N PHE A 106 12.72 0.59 -9.89
CA PHE A 106 11.49 1.27 -9.48
C PHE A 106 10.23 0.44 -9.78
N ARG A 107 10.15 -0.17 -10.96
CA ARG A 107 9.00 -1.01 -11.34
C ARG A 107 8.91 -2.28 -10.50
N LYS A 108 10.02 -2.98 -10.29
CA LYS A 108 10.06 -4.18 -9.43
C LYS A 108 9.61 -3.84 -8.01
N LEU A 109 10.11 -2.74 -7.46
CA LEU A 109 9.77 -2.28 -6.13
C LEU A 109 8.30 -1.82 -6.02
N SER A 110 7.77 -1.17 -7.06
CA SER A 110 6.34 -0.81 -7.13
C SER A 110 5.45 -2.06 -7.14
N ILE A 111 5.78 -3.07 -7.95
CA ILE A 111 5.04 -4.33 -8.01
C ILE A 111 5.10 -5.04 -6.65
N PHE A 112 6.29 -5.07 -6.03
CA PHE A 112 6.47 -5.65 -4.71
C PHE A 112 5.60 -4.96 -3.66
N SER A 113 5.53 -3.62 -3.65
CA SER A 113 4.61 -2.90 -2.74
C SER A 113 3.15 -3.30 -2.95
N THR A 114 2.69 -3.37 -4.21
CA THR A 114 1.32 -3.81 -4.51
C THR A 114 1.09 -5.23 -4.00
N LEU A 115 2.05 -6.15 -4.19
CA LEU A 115 1.96 -7.51 -3.68
C LEU A 115 1.90 -7.56 -2.15
N VAL A 116 2.71 -6.78 -1.44
CA VAL A 116 2.65 -6.71 0.03
C VAL A 116 1.30 -6.16 0.49
N PHE A 117 0.75 -5.14 -0.17
CA PHE A 117 -0.61 -4.67 0.12
C PHE A 117 -1.68 -5.75 -0.13
N SER A 118 -1.59 -6.50 -1.23
CA SER A 118 -2.51 -7.61 -1.52
C SER A 118 -2.42 -8.71 -0.47
N LEU A 119 -1.22 -9.12 -0.06
CA LEU A 119 -1.03 -10.10 1.01
C LEU A 119 -1.61 -9.61 2.34
N ASN A 120 -1.38 -8.34 2.67
CA ASN A 120 -1.94 -7.73 3.87
C ASN A 120 -3.48 -7.66 3.81
N PHE A 121 -4.05 -7.42 2.63
CA PHE A 121 -5.49 -7.51 2.42
C PHE A 121 -6.01 -8.92 2.68
N PHE A 122 -5.45 -9.94 2.03
CA PHE A 122 -5.90 -11.33 2.21
C PHE A 122 -5.75 -11.79 3.66
N LEU A 123 -4.66 -11.41 4.33
CA LEU A 123 -4.48 -11.68 5.75
C LEU A 123 -5.55 -10.98 6.60
N SER A 124 -5.81 -9.69 6.36
CA SER A 124 -6.85 -8.96 7.10
C SER A 124 -8.24 -9.57 6.91
N LEU A 125 -8.55 -10.04 5.70
CA LEU A 125 -9.80 -10.71 5.37
C LEU A 125 -9.89 -12.08 6.06
N TYR A 126 -8.83 -12.87 6.00
CA TYR A 126 -8.75 -14.16 6.69
C TYR A 126 -8.98 -13.99 8.20
N LEU A 127 -8.30 -13.03 8.81
CA LEU A 127 -8.47 -12.72 10.23
C LEU A 127 -9.89 -12.27 10.52
N LEU A 128 -10.49 -11.42 9.69
CA LEU A 128 -11.86 -10.96 9.87
C LEU A 128 -12.89 -12.12 9.85
N LEU A 129 -12.66 -13.13 9.01
CA LEU A 129 -13.52 -14.30 8.85
C LEU A 129 -13.30 -15.37 9.94
N MET A 130 -12.09 -15.47 10.49
CA MET A 130 -11.70 -16.47 11.49
C MET A 130 -11.80 -15.97 12.94
N SER A 131 -11.80 -14.65 13.14
CA SER A 131 -12.16 -14.02 14.43
C SER A 131 -13.66 -14.15 14.67
#